data_AF-A0A9D9MPW2-F1
#
_entry.id   AF-A0A9D9MPW2-F1
#
_cell.length_a   1.000
_cell.length_b   1.000
_cell.length_c   1.000
_cell.angle_alpha   90.00
_cell.angle_beta   90.00
_cell.angle_gamma   90.00
#
_symmetry.space_group_name_H-M   'P 1'
#
loop_
_entity.id
_entity.type
_entity.pdbx_description
1 polymer ?
#
loop_
_entity_poly.entity_id
_entity_poly.type
_entity_poly.pdbx_seq_one_letter_code
_entity_poly.pdbx_strand_id
1 'polypeptide(L)'
;MRHLRRLAAAVAFAAGSLLLGGCTTTLVVAHLVDKLTEGDPTSCFRLGSVERALQPRCGAYRPGSLKAEDVRASGLPVCPLTLAARDPAFWPMLPELVDKGASPEACTSAPWVALAQANPCPDFAAASPREREALRWLAEADSRAIHHDVVRALSCPNARAAGLDTVLDRWLEQDQLRADTLPFGMLGALHPSHLRSPLARALEARGHSAQAALGAYHGQLAGGFEEALRTADFDALDWWVQRVPTLVDRVPAAQARQLPWVPLARVITPAFVADATRQRELVDYLLAHGAQPWRALPHDAQLSPATLAVQLHSPLADTLAGTRVAGVPASTTAAAVTAAALPLH
;
A
#
# COMPACT_ATOMS: atom_id res chain seq x y z
N MET A 1 7.52 -61.42 15.35
CA MET A 1 8.75 -61.77 14.60
C MET A 1 8.79 -61.28 13.14
N ARG A 2 7.67 -61.17 12.40
CA ARG A 2 7.65 -60.62 11.02
C ARG A 2 7.96 -59.11 10.92
N HIS A 3 7.59 -58.30 11.92
CA HIS A 3 7.83 -56.85 11.91
C HIS A 3 9.30 -56.48 12.21
N LEU A 4 9.97 -57.25 13.08
CA LEU A 4 11.40 -57.08 13.37
C LEU A 4 12.29 -57.42 12.16
N ARG A 5 11.90 -58.42 11.35
CA ARG A 5 12.58 -58.74 10.09
C ARG A 5 12.41 -57.64 9.03
N ARG A 6 11.27 -56.92 9.02
CA ARG A 6 11.05 -55.79 8.10
C ARG A 6 11.82 -54.54 8.51
N LEU A 7 11.95 -54.28 9.80
CA LEU A 7 12.80 -53.19 10.33
C LEU A 7 14.29 -53.48 10.12
N ALA A 8 14.74 -54.72 10.34
CA ALA A 8 16.12 -55.12 10.07
C ALA A 8 16.47 -55.03 8.57
N ALA A 9 15.54 -55.37 7.68
CA ALA A 9 15.72 -55.21 6.24
C ALA A 9 15.77 -53.73 5.81
N ALA A 10 14.95 -52.86 6.40
CA ALA A 10 14.95 -51.42 6.10
C ALA A 10 16.22 -50.71 6.62
N VAL A 11 16.71 -51.09 7.80
CA VAL A 11 17.95 -50.56 8.37
C VAL A 11 19.18 -51.08 7.63
N ALA A 12 19.18 -52.34 7.19
CA ALA A 12 20.25 -52.87 6.33
C ALA A 12 20.29 -52.22 4.94
N PHE A 13 19.12 -51.86 4.39
CA PHE A 13 19.04 -51.11 3.13
C PHE A 13 19.53 -49.66 3.29
N ALA A 14 19.16 -48.99 4.39
CA ALA A 14 19.58 -47.62 4.69
C ALA A 14 21.09 -47.52 5.02
N ALA A 15 21.64 -48.52 5.73
CA ALA A 15 23.06 -48.60 6.03
C ALA A 15 23.90 -48.97 4.79
N GLY A 16 23.36 -49.80 3.89
CA GLY A 16 23.98 -50.12 2.60
C GLY A 16 24.08 -48.92 1.65
N SER A 17 23.10 -48.00 1.70
CA SER A 17 23.10 -46.76 0.89
C SER A 17 24.04 -45.66 1.38
N LEU A 18 24.51 -45.73 2.64
CA LEU A 18 25.45 -44.73 3.20
C LEU A 18 26.92 -45.09 2.97
N LEU A 19 27.23 -46.32 2.56
CA LEU A 19 28.60 -46.83 2.43
C LEU A 19 29.04 -47.12 0.99
N LEU A 20 28.14 -47.03 0.01
CA LEU A 20 28.48 -47.20 -1.41
C LEU A 20 28.00 -45.99 -2.19
N GLY A 21 28.95 -45.10 -2.50
CA GLY A 21 28.73 -43.95 -3.36
C GLY A 21 28.18 -44.36 -4.72
N GLY A 22 27.17 -43.61 -5.17
CA GLY A 22 26.63 -43.68 -6.51
C GLY A 22 25.52 -42.66 -6.66
N CYS A 23 25.74 -41.64 -7.50
CA CYS A 23 24.84 -40.50 -7.70
C CYS A 23 23.39 -40.87 -8.07
N THR A 24 23.09 -42.12 -8.41
CA THR A 24 21.77 -42.57 -8.86
C THR A 24 20.86 -43.03 -7.72
N THR A 25 21.37 -43.63 -6.64
CA THR A 25 20.54 -44.08 -5.50
C THR A 25 20.08 -42.89 -4.65
N THR A 26 20.94 -41.90 -4.45
CA THR A 26 20.55 -40.61 -3.84
C THR A 26 19.55 -39.87 -4.70
N LEU A 27 19.65 -39.90 -6.03
CA LEU A 27 18.64 -39.31 -6.92
C LEU A 27 17.30 -40.06 -6.86
N VAL A 28 17.30 -41.39 -6.77
CA VAL A 28 16.05 -42.17 -6.65
C VAL A 28 15.40 -41.96 -5.28
N VAL A 29 16.18 -41.91 -4.20
CA VAL A 29 15.67 -41.61 -2.85
C VAL A 29 15.18 -40.17 -2.78
N ALA A 30 15.92 -39.20 -3.34
CA ALA A 30 15.48 -37.81 -3.43
C ALA A 30 14.20 -37.71 -4.26
N HIS A 31 14.10 -38.37 -5.41
CA HIS A 31 12.89 -38.38 -6.26
C HIS A 31 11.70 -39.07 -5.59
N LEU A 32 11.92 -40.14 -4.83
CA LEU A 32 10.88 -40.80 -4.04
C LEU A 32 10.42 -39.92 -2.87
N VAL A 33 11.34 -39.25 -2.18
CA VAL A 33 11.02 -38.24 -1.17
C VAL A 33 10.24 -37.11 -1.82
N ASP A 34 10.70 -36.56 -2.94
CA ASP A 34 10.02 -35.51 -3.71
C ASP A 34 8.62 -35.92 -4.16
N LYS A 35 8.44 -37.19 -4.56
CA LYS A 35 7.14 -37.77 -4.91
C LYS A 35 6.23 -37.96 -3.70
N LEU A 36 6.79 -38.32 -2.55
CA LEU A 36 6.05 -38.56 -1.30
C LEU A 36 5.70 -37.26 -0.56
N THR A 37 6.53 -36.24 -0.72
CA THR A 37 6.41 -34.97 -0.02
C THR A 37 6.04 -33.81 -0.94
N GLU A 38 5.84 -34.12 -2.23
CA GLU A 38 5.38 -33.19 -3.27
C GLU A 38 6.27 -31.94 -3.39
N GLY A 39 7.60 -32.12 -3.25
CA GLY A 39 8.56 -31.04 -3.38
C GLY A 39 8.90 -30.27 -2.09
N ASP A 40 8.33 -30.65 -0.94
CA ASP A 40 8.55 -29.94 0.33
C ASP A 40 8.89 -30.88 1.50
N PRO A 41 9.38 -30.42 2.67
CA PRO A 41 9.75 -31.32 3.76
C PRO A 41 8.54 -31.98 4.45
N THR A 42 7.33 -31.44 4.25
CA THR A 42 6.09 -31.94 4.87
C THR A 42 5.05 -32.28 3.80
N SER A 43 4.60 -33.54 3.77
CA SER A 43 3.57 -34.02 2.85
C SER A 43 2.19 -33.44 3.17
N CYS A 44 1.37 -33.20 2.14
CA CYS A 44 0.05 -32.58 2.27
C CYS A 44 -0.93 -33.36 3.17
N PHE A 45 -0.75 -34.67 3.30
CA PHE A 45 -1.52 -35.52 4.22
C PHE A 45 -1.27 -35.17 5.70
N ARG A 46 -0.06 -34.70 6.05
CA ARG A 46 0.30 -34.34 7.43
C ARG A 46 -0.12 -32.93 7.82
N LEU A 47 -0.48 -32.10 6.84
CA LEU A 47 -0.93 -30.74 7.06
C LEU A 47 -2.38 -30.72 7.57
N GLY A 48 -2.68 -29.75 8.43
CA GLY A 48 -4.05 -29.43 8.82
C GLY A 48 -4.89 -28.97 7.62
N SER A 49 -6.22 -28.94 7.76
CA SER A 49 -7.11 -28.55 6.66
C SER A 49 -6.86 -27.13 6.15
N VAL A 50 -6.50 -26.22 7.06
CA VAL A 50 -6.22 -24.81 6.75
C VAL A 50 -4.91 -24.68 6.00
N GLU A 51 -3.84 -25.29 6.52
CA GLU A 51 -2.52 -25.32 5.86
C GLU A 51 -2.61 -25.92 4.46
N ARG A 52 -3.34 -27.03 4.32
CA ARG A 52 -3.55 -27.69 3.03
C ARG A 52 -4.27 -26.78 2.04
N ALA A 53 -5.29 -26.05 2.48
CA ALA A 53 -6.05 -25.16 1.62
C ALA A 53 -5.27 -23.92 1.19
N LEU A 54 -4.33 -23.46 2.02
CA LEU A 54 -3.43 -22.34 1.69
C LEU A 54 -2.23 -22.75 0.84
N GLN A 55 -2.02 -24.05 0.61
CA GLN A 55 -0.86 -24.56 -0.10
C GLN A 55 -1.23 -25.03 -1.52
N PRO A 56 -0.86 -24.29 -2.59
CA PRO A 56 -1.29 -24.61 -3.96
C PRO A 56 -0.92 -26.03 -4.41
N ARG A 57 0.20 -26.59 -3.92
CA ARG A 57 0.62 -27.96 -4.25
C ARG A 57 -0.34 -29.03 -3.73
N CYS A 58 -1.05 -28.76 -2.65
CA CYS A 58 -1.93 -29.72 -2.00
C CYS A 58 -3.32 -29.81 -2.64
N GLY A 59 -3.50 -29.16 -3.80
CA GLY A 59 -4.74 -29.08 -4.55
C GLY A 59 -5.53 -27.82 -4.26
N ALA A 60 -6.52 -27.55 -5.13
CA ALA A 60 -7.41 -26.42 -4.93
C ALA A 60 -8.28 -26.60 -3.68
N TYR A 61 -8.53 -25.50 -2.98
CA TYR A 61 -9.47 -25.46 -1.87
C TYR A 61 -10.86 -25.96 -2.29
N ARG A 62 -11.50 -26.71 -1.39
CA ARG A 62 -12.87 -27.22 -1.56
C ARG A 62 -13.76 -26.66 -0.45
N PRO A 63 -14.90 -26.03 -0.75
CA PRO A 63 -15.85 -25.61 0.27
C PRO A 63 -16.26 -26.76 1.20
N GLY A 64 -16.31 -26.49 2.50
CA GLY A 64 -16.58 -27.45 3.57
C GLY A 64 -15.35 -28.26 4.02
N SER A 65 -14.18 -28.07 3.41
CA SER A 65 -12.98 -28.87 3.70
C SER A 65 -12.22 -28.43 4.96
N LEU A 66 -12.47 -27.22 5.48
CA LEU A 66 -11.78 -26.74 6.67
C LEU A 66 -12.32 -27.45 7.91
N LYS A 67 -11.53 -27.56 8.97
CA LYS A 67 -11.98 -28.04 10.26
C LYS A 67 -11.91 -26.91 11.27
N ALA A 68 -12.93 -26.79 12.12
CA ALA A 68 -12.96 -25.73 13.14
C ALA A 68 -11.81 -25.84 14.17
N GLU A 69 -11.29 -27.05 14.41
CA GLU A 69 -10.07 -27.27 15.19
C GLU A 69 -8.85 -26.61 14.52
N ASP A 70 -8.67 -26.82 13.22
CA ASP A 70 -7.54 -26.27 12.44
C ASP A 70 -7.68 -24.77 12.21
N VAL A 71 -8.90 -24.21 12.22
CA VAL A 71 -9.11 -22.75 12.16
C VAL A 71 -8.69 -22.07 13.46
N ARG A 72 -8.99 -22.68 14.61
CA ARG A 72 -8.64 -22.15 15.94
C ARG A 72 -7.17 -22.36 16.29
N ALA A 73 -6.56 -23.44 15.81
CA ALA A 73 -5.20 -23.83 16.14
C ALA A 73 -4.45 -24.29 14.88
N SER A 74 -4.29 -23.38 13.91
CA SER A 74 -3.71 -23.74 12.60
C SER A 74 -2.25 -24.17 12.64
N GLY A 75 -1.51 -23.81 13.70
CA GLY A 75 -0.06 -24.04 13.79
C GLY A 75 0.78 -23.16 12.85
N LEU A 76 0.12 -22.30 12.05
CA LEU A 76 0.79 -21.40 11.11
C LEU A 76 1.45 -20.22 11.85
N PRO A 77 2.61 -19.73 11.36
CA PRO A 77 3.26 -18.55 11.93
C PRO A 77 2.46 -17.26 11.70
N VAL A 78 1.57 -17.26 10.71
CA VAL A 78 0.68 -16.14 10.38
C VAL A 78 -0.77 -16.62 10.50
N CYS A 79 -1.61 -15.74 11.01
CA CYS A 79 -3.04 -15.98 11.13
C CYS A 79 -3.64 -16.42 9.78
N PRO A 80 -4.39 -17.53 9.72
CA PRO A 80 -5.02 -18.01 8.49
C PRO A 80 -5.89 -16.97 7.79
N LEU A 81 -6.61 -16.16 8.58
CA LEU A 81 -7.50 -15.13 8.07
C LEU A 81 -6.74 -14.01 7.37
N THR A 82 -5.58 -13.60 7.93
CA THR A 82 -4.68 -12.63 7.31
C THR A 82 -4.08 -13.17 6.01
N LEU A 83 -3.63 -14.43 6.00
CA LEU A 83 -3.09 -15.07 4.79
C LEU A 83 -4.13 -15.17 3.69
N ALA A 84 -5.34 -15.63 4.03
CA ALA A 84 -6.42 -15.78 3.08
C ALA A 84 -6.93 -14.43 2.56
N ALA A 85 -6.99 -13.40 3.40
CA ALA A 85 -7.45 -12.08 2.98
C ALA A 85 -6.44 -11.37 2.08
N ARG A 86 -5.14 -11.54 2.35
CA ARG A 86 -4.05 -10.84 1.65
C ARG A 86 -4.01 -11.11 0.15
N ASP A 87 -4.34 -12.34 -0.26
CA ASP A 87 -4.23 -12.80 -1.64
C ASP A 87 -5.61 -13.18 -2.20
N PRO A 88 -6.07 -12.53 -3.28
CA PRO A 88 -7.35 -12.84 -3.92
C PRO A 88 -7.56 -14.31 -4.29
N ALA A 89 -6.48 -15.07 -4.55
CA ALA A 89 -6.58 -16.49 -4.86
C ALA A 89 -7.18 -17.33 -3.72
N PHE A 90 -7.08 -16.85 -2.47
CA PHE A 90 -7.57 -17.55 -1.28
C PHE A 90 -8.89 -16.97 -0.73
N TRP A 91 -9.46 -15.95 -1.36
CA TRP A 91 -10.75 -15.39 -0.95
C TRP A 91 -11.90 -16.40 -0.84
N PRO A 92 -12.00 -17.43 -1.70
CA PRO A 92 -13.03 -18.48 -1.55
C PRO A 92 -13.03 -19.18 -0.17
N MET A 93 -11.93 -19.12 0.57
CA MET A 93 -11.81 -19.67 1.93
C MET A 93 -12.39 -18.75 3.01
N LEU A 94 -12.47 -17.44 2.77
CA LEU A 94 -12.84 -16.45 3.78
C LEU A 94 -14.19 -16.73 4.43
N PRO A 95 -15.27 -17.02 3.68
CA PRO A 95 -16.57 -17.28 4.30
C PRO A 95 -16.53 -18.46 5.27
N GLU A 96 -15.84 -19.54 4.91
CA GLU A 96 -15.75 -20.74 5.75
C GLU A 96 -14.85 -20.53 6.97
N LEU A 97 -13.78 -19.73 6.85
CA LEU A 97 -12.97 -19.33 7.99
C LEU A 97 -13.80 -18.53 9.00
N VAL A 98 -14.58 -17.55 8.52
CA VAL A 98 -15.47 -16.73 9.36
C VAL A 98 -16.55 -17.60 10.01
N ASP A 99 -17.23 -18.45 9.24
CA ASP A 99 -18.25 -19.39 9.75
C ASP A 99 -17.70 -20.32 10.84
N LYS A 100 -16.41 -20.66 10.78
CA LYS A 100 -15.71 -21.52 11.75
C LYS A 100 -15.07 -20.78 12.91
N GLY A 101 -15.36 -19.48 13.04
CA GLY A 101 -14.97 -18.67 14.20
C GLY A 101 -13.59 -18.06 14.09
N ALA A 102 -13.02 -17.91 12.89
CA ALA A 102 -11.85 -17.05 12.71
C ALA A 102 -12.24 -15.59 13.01
N SER A 103 -11.45 -14.93 13.86
CA SER A 103 -11.65 -13.53 14.22
C SER A 103 -10.41 -12.71 13.81
N PRO A 104 -10.60 -11.51 13.23
CA PRO A 104 -9.48 -10.67 12.83
C PRO A 104 -8.67 -10.18 14.03
N GLU A 105 -9.30 -9.95 15.19
CA GLU A 105 -8.65 -9.50 16.44
C GLU A 105 -7.64 -10.52 16.96
N ALA A 106 -7.87 -11.82 16.71
CA ALA A 106 -6.91 -12.87 17.05
C ALA A 106 -5.64 -12.85 16.19
N CYS A 107 -5.68 -12.16 15.04
CA CYS A 107 -4.52 -12.03 14.16
C CYS A 107 -3.59 -10.89 14.62
N THR A 108 -2.28 -11.15 14.61
CA THR A 108 -1.26 -10.13 14.92
C THR A 108 -1.29 -8.97 13.92
N SER A 109 -1.49 -9.27 12.63
CA SER A 109 -1.70 -8.28 11.58
C SER A 109 -3.16 -8.30 11.14
N ALA A 110 -3.80 -7.13 11.13
CA ALA A 110 -5.15 -6.96 10.64
C ALA A 110 -5.27 -7.47 9.19
N PRO A 111 -6.25 -8.32 8.85
CA PRO A 111 -6.39 -8.90 7.52
C PRO A 111 -6.48 -7.85 6.39
N TRP A 112 -7.23 -6.76 6.62
CA TRP A 112 -7.36 -5.68 5.63
C TRP A 112 -6.08 -4.88 5.42
N VAL A 113 -5.29 -4.65 6.47
CA VAL A 113 -4.00 -3.96 6.33
C VAL A 113 -3.06 -4.81 5.47
N ALA A 114 -3.01 -6.13 5.71
CA ALA A 114 -2.21 -7.03 4.90
C ALA A 114 -2.68 -7.05 3.43
N LEU A 115 -3.99 -7.12 3.19
CA LEU A 115 -4.56 -7.04 1.84
C LEU A 115 -4.18 -5.73 1.15
N ALA A 116 -4.44 -4.58 1.77
CA ALA A 116 -4.19 -3.28 1.16
C ALA A 116 -2.71 -3.04 0.82
N GLN A 117 -1.80 -3.59 1.62
CA GLN A 117 -0.36 -3.48 1.38
C GLN A 117 0.15 -4.40 0.28
N ALA A 118 -0.41 -5.61 0.17
CA ALA A 118 -0.02 -6.56 -0.87
C ALA A 118 -0.68 -6.25 -2.23
N ASN A 119 -1.96 -5.89 -2.20
CA ASN A 119 -2.81 -5.64 -3.35
C ASN A 119 -3.65 -4.38 -3.06
N PRO A 120 -3.17 -3.17 -3.43
CA PRO A 120 -3.88 -1.93 -3.09
C PRO A 120 -5.24 -1.78 -3.76
N CYS A 121 -5.45 -2.35 -4.94
CA CYS A 121 -6.74 -2.30 -5.64
C CYS A 121 -6.95 -3.55 -6.54
N PRO A 122 -7.14 -4.75 -5.96
CA PRO A 122 -7.41 -5.96 -6.72
C PRO A 122 -8.77 -5.87 -7.44
N ASP A 123 -9.03 -6.81 -8.34
CA ASP A 123 -10.36 -6.96 -8.95
C ASP A 123 -11.34 -7.60 -7.94
N PHE A 124 -11.97 -6.75 -7.12
CA PHE A 124 -13.00 -7.17 -6.17
C PHE A 124 -14.28 -7.66 -6.85
N ALA A 125 -14.50 -7.36 -8.13
CA ALA A 125 -15.68 -7.82 -8.85
C ALA A 125 -15.60 -9.32 -9.16
N ALA A 126 -14.38 -9.88 -9.27
CA ALA A 126 -14.14 -11.31 -9.43
C ALA A 126 -14.55 -12.14 -8.20
N ALA A 127 -14.62 -11.53 -7.02
CA ALA A 127 -15.05 -12.19 -5.79
C ALA A 127 -16.55 -12.50 -5.82
N SER A 128 -16.92 -13.68 -5.31
CA SER A 128 -18.33 -14.05 -5.15
C SER A 128 -19.04 -13.12 -4.13
N PRO A 129 -20.38 -13.00 -4.16
CA PRO A 129 -21.10 -12.17 -3.18
C PRO A 129 -20.77 -12.52 -1.72
N ARG A 130 -20.59 -13.82 -1.43
CA ARG A 130 -20.28 -14.30 -0.09
C ARG A 130 -18.84 -13.95 0.33
N GLU A 131 -17.90 -13.96 -0.61
CA GLU A 131 -16.53 -13.51 -0.39
C GLU A 131 -16.47 -12.00 -0.12
N ARG A 132 -17.21 -11.20 -0.90
CA ARG A 132 -17.31 -9.75 -0.66
C ARG A 132 -17.94 -9.42 0.68
N GLU A 133 -18.92 -10.20 1.12
CA GLU A 133 -19.51 -10.04 2.44
C GLU A 133 -18.53 -10.40 3.57
N ALA A 134 -17.74 -11.46 3.40
CA ALA A 134 -16.67 -11.77 4.34
C ALA A 134 -15.61 -10.65 4.39
N LEU A 135 -15.21 -10.11 3.24
CA LEU A 135 -14.30 -8.96 3.16
C LEU A 135 -14.90 -7.73 3.86
N ARG A 136 -16.16 -7.41 3.62
CA ARG A 136 -16.85 -6.30 4.31
C ARG A 136 -16.84 -6.51 5.83
N TRP A 137 -17.21 -7.70 6.29
CA TRP A 137 -17.19 -8.05 7.71
C TRP A 137 -15.80 -7.89 8.34
N LEU A 138 -14.74 -8.31 7.63
CA LEU A 138 -13.36 -8.16 8.11
C LEU A 138 -12.97 -6.69 8.32
N ALA A 139 -13.52 -5.76 7.53
CA ALA A 139 -13.22 -4.33 7.69
C ALA A 139 -13.98 -3.76 8.89
N GLU A 140 -15.22 -4.20 9.09
CA GLU A 140 -16.10 -3.64 10.11
C GLU A 140 -15.87 -4.21 11.50
N ALA A 141 -15.47 -5.48 11.59
CA ALA A 141 -15.21 -6.15 12.86
C ALA A 141 -13.92 -5.65 13.53
N ASP A 142 -12.87 -5.37 12.74
CA ASP A 142 -11.56 -5.00 13.25
C ASP A 142 -11.32 -3.49 13.21
N SER A 143 -11.33 -2.82 14.37
CA SER A 143 -11.00 -1.39 14.46
C SER A 143 -9.63 -1.02 13.87
N ARG A 144 -8.67 -1.96 13.81
CA ARG A 144 -7.35 -1.74 13.19
C ARG A 144 -7.43 -1.66 11.66
N ALA A 145 -8.57 -2.00 11.06
CA ALA A 145 -8.84 -1.76 9.64
C ALA A 145 -9.01 -0.27 9.33
N ILE A 146 -9.28 0.59 10.33
CA ILE A 146 -9.24 2.05 10.16
C ILE A 146 -7.76 2.49 10.09
N HIS A 147 -7.21 2.36 8.89
CA HIS A 147 -5.80 2.53 8.59
C HIS A 147 -5.63 3.19 7.23
N HIS A 148 -4.55 3.97 7.05
CA HIS A 148 -4.28 4.72 5.82
C HIS A 148 -4.41 3.85 4.56
N ASP A 149 -3.65 2.75 4.51
CA ASP A 149 -3.62 1.87 3.33
C ASP A 149 -4.99 1.22 3.06
N VAL A 150 -5.77 0.92 4.11
CA VAL A 150 -7.09 0.30 3.97
C VAL A 150 -8.09 1.30 3.40
N VAL A 151 -8.06 2.56 3.87
CA VAL A 151 -8.88 3.63 3.29
C VAL A 151 -8.53 3.82 1.80
N ARG A 152 -7.25 3.75 1.43
CA ARG A 152 -6.81 3.79 0.03
C ARG A 152 -7.42 2.65 -0.79
N ALA A 153 -7.39 1.43 -0.25
CA ALA A 153 -7.92 0.25 -0.92
C ALA A 153 -9.45 0.27 -1.05
N LEU A 154 -10.18 0.59 0.03
CA LEU A 154 -11.64 0.65 0.03
C LEU A 154 -12.18 1.78 -0.85
N SER A 155 -11.44 2.89 -0.98
CA SER A 155 -11.83 3.99 -1.85
C SER A 155 -11.35 3.82 -3.29
N CYS A 156 -10.65 2.74 -3.65
CA CYS A 156 -10.13 2.54 -5.00
C CYS A 156 -11.25 2.22 -6.01
N PRO A 157 -11.04 2.44 -7.33
CA PRO A 157 -12.09 2.20 -8.34
C PRO A 157 -12.72 0.81 -8.32
N ASN A 158 -11.92 -0.24 -8.15
CA ASN A 158 -12.43 -1.62 -8.12
C ASN A 158 -13.25 -1.91 -6.85
N ALA A 159 -12.84 -1.37 -5.70
CA ALA A 159 -13.59 -1.52 -4.45
C ALA A 159 -14.95 -0.83 -4.52
N ARG A 160 -14.99 0.38 -5.12
CA ARG A 160 -16.24 1.12 -5.39
C ARG A 160 -17.15 0.38 -6.36
N ALA A 161 -16.59 -0.15 -7.45
CA ALA A 161 -17.34 -0.95 -8.41
C ALA A 161 -17.95 -2.22 -7.77
N ALA A 162 -17.30 -2.77 -6.74
CA ALA A 162 -17.77 -3.91 -5.98
C ALA A 162 -18.64 -3.54 -4.76
N GLY A 163 -18.88 -2.26 -4.47
CA GLY A 163 -19.66 -1.77 -3.34
C GLY A 163 -19.02 -1.98 -1.96
N LEU A 164 -17.69 -2.11 -1.90
CA LEU A 164 -16.93 -2.22 -0.65
C LEU A 164 -16.64 -0.85 -0.02
N ASP A 165 -16.72 0.22 -0.80
CA ASP A 165 -16.58 1.60 -0.34
C ASP A 165 -17.65 2.02 0.67
N THR A 166 -18.80 1.36 0.66
CA THR A 166 -19.87 1.53 1.67
C THR A 166 -19.40 1.30 3.12
N VAL A 167 -18.28 0.60 3.32
CA VAL A 167 -17.61 0.50 4.64
C VAL A 167 -17.17 1.87 5.14
N LEU A 168 -16.64 2.73 4.26
CA LEU A 168 -16.19 4.07 4.62
C LEU A 168 -17.38 4.95 5.05
N ASP A 169 -18.51 4.83 4.35
CA ASP A 169 -19.74 5.52 4.72
C ASP A 169 -20.25 5.04 6.09
N ARG A 170 -20.20 3.73 6.36
CA ARG A 170 -20.59 3.16 7.65
C ARG A 170 -19.69 3.65 8.80
N TRP A 171 -18.37 3.65 8.61
CA TRP A 171 -17.44 4.19 9.60
C TRP A 171 -17.68 5.69 9.84
N LEU A 172 -18.03 6.44 8.80
CA LEU A 172 -18.41 7.84 8.92
C LEU A 172 -19.70 8.00 9.72
N GLU A 173 -20.75 7.25 9.41
CA GLU A 173 -22.04 7.26 10.12
C GLU A 173 -21.89 6.90 11.60
N GLN A 174 -20.97 5.98 11.92
CA GLN A 174 -20.65 5.54 13.27
C GLN A 174 -19.69 6.46 14.04
N ASP A 175 -19.35 7.63 13.47
CA ASP A 175 -18.42 8.61 14.07
C ASP A 175 -17.02 8.04 14.38
N GLN A 176 -16.58 7.03 13.62
CA GLN A 176 -15.27 6.41 13.79
C GLN A 176 -14.16 7.17 13.04
N LEU A 177 -14.54 8.05 12.10
CA LEU A 177 -13.61 8.79 11.23
C LEU A 177 -13.44 10.25 11.67
N ARG A 178 -13.23 10.50 12.97
CA ARG A 178 -13.04 11.86 13.48
C ARG A 178 -11.65 12.40 13.20
N ALA A 179 -11.55 13.67 12.79
CA ALA A 179 -10.28 14.27 12.41
C ALA A 179 -9.27 14.41 13.56
N ASP A 180 -9.75 14.52 14.80
CA ASP A 180 -8.93 14.71 16.01
C ASP A 180 -8.40 13.41 16.61
N THR A 181 -8.97 12.25 16.26
CA THR A 181 -8.61 10.96 16.85
C THR A 181 -7.76 10.08 15.94
N LEU A 182 -7.83 10.30 14.62
CA LEU A 182 -7.13 9.46 13.67
C LEU A 182 -5.63 9.75 13.63
N PRO A 183 -4.77 8.71 13.56
CA PRO A 183 -3.32 8.87 13.48
C PRO A 183 -2.84 9.23 12.05
N PHE A 184 -3.75 9.55 11.14
CA PHE A 184 -3.50 9.94 9.76
C PHE A 184 -4.65 10.82 9.25
N GLY A 185 -4.42 11.62 8.22
CA GLY A 185 -5.49 12.41 7.61
C GLY A 185 -6.28 11.62 6.56
N MET A 186 -7.60 11.52 6.74
CA MET A 186 -8.49 10.74 5.87
C MET A 186 -8.44 11.14 4.40
N LEU A 187 -8.47 12.45 4.11
CA LEU A 187 -8.40 12.95 2.73
C LEU A 187 -7.08 12.58 2.06
N GLY A 188 -6.00 12.41 2.82
CA GLY A 188 -4.71 11.97 2.33
C GLY A 188 -4.66 10.47 2.09
N ALA A 189 -5.52 9.70 2.74
CA ALA A 189 -5.61 8.26 2.59
C ALA A 189 -6.55 7.84 1.44
N LEU A 190 -7.53 8.66 1.06
CA LEU A 190 -8.44 8.37 -0.05
C LEU A 190 -7.70 8.23 -1.39
N HIS A 191 -8.18 7.31 -2.23
CA HIS A 191 -7.76 7.21 -3.62
C HIS A 191 -7.96 8.56 -4.35
N PRO A 192 -7.06 8.99 -5.24
CA PRO A 192 -7.11 10.34 -5.81
C PRO A 192 -8.45 10.62 -6.51
N SER A 193 -8.93 9.65 -7.30
CA SER A 193 -10.23 9.71 -7.98
C SER A 193 -11.46 9.80 -7.04
N HIS A 194 -11.30 9.67 -5.72
CA HIS A 194 -12.40 9.75 -4.75
C HIS A 194 -12.45 11.09 -4.00
N LEU A 195 -11.47 11.98 -4.20
CA LEU A 195 -11.40 13.28 -3.50
C LEU A 195 -12.54 14.25 -3.85
N ARG A 196 -13.22 14.03 -4.98
CA ARG A 196 -14.37 14.84 -5.42
C ARG A 196 -15.72 14.22 -5.05
N SER A 197 -15.73 13.12 -4.30
CA SER A 197 -16.95 12.38 -3.96
C SER A 197 -17.78 13.08 -2.87
N PRO A 198 -19.06 12.69 -2.69
CA PRO A 198 -19.84 13.10 -1.53
C PRO A 198 -19.18 12.76 -0.18
N LEU A 199 -18.52 11.61 -0.08
CA LEU A 199 -17.79 11.19 1.12
C LEU A 199 -16.67 12.20 1.46
N ALA A 200 -15.86 12.59 0.48
CA ALA A 200 -14.79 13.56 0.70
C ALA A 200 -15.34 14.91 1.20
N ARG A 201 -16.44 15.40 0.60
CA ARG A 201 -17.12 16.62 1.07
C ARG A 201 -17.68 16.48 2.49
N ALA A 202 -18.21 15.31 2.84
CA ALA A 202 -18.72 15.05 4.18
C ALA A 202 -17.58 15.01 5.22
N LEU A 203 -16.42 14.46 4.86
CA LEU A 203 -15.21 14.50 5.69
C LEU A 203 -14.74 15.94 5.90
N GLU A 204 -14.68 16.76 4.84
CA GLU A 204 -14.33 18.18 4.95
C GLU A 204 -15.28 18.94 5.89
N ALA A 205 -16.59 18.69 5.76
CA ALA A 205 -17.61 19.29 6.64
C ALA A 205 -17.45 18.88 8.11
N ARG A 206 -16.77 17.76 8.38
CA ARG A 206 -16.45 17.26 9.74
C ARG A 206 -15.04 17.63 10.22
N GLY A 207 -14.40 18.60 9.57
CA GLY A 207 -13.13 19.18 10.01
C GLY A 207 -11.88 18.48 9.47
N HIS A 208 -12.02 17.51 8.56
CA HIS A 208 -10.87 17.02 7.81
C HIS A 208 -10.37 18.10 6.85
N SER A 209 -9.05 18.23 6.70
CA SER A 209 -8.46 19.23 5.81
C SER A 209 -7.33 18.64 4.98
N ALA A 210 -7.13 19.20 3.77
CA ALA A 210 -5.99 18.86 2.92
C ALA A 210 -4.65 19.08 3.65
N GLN A 211 -4.51 20.17 4.40
CA GLN A 211 -3.27 20.46 5.13
C GLN A 211 -2.95 19.38 6.17
N ALA A 212 -3.93 18.97 6.97
CA ALA A 212 -3.74 17.89 7.96
C ALA A 212 -3.46 16.54 7.28
N ALA A 213 -4.01 16.33 6.09
CA ALA A 213 -3.81 15.14 5.29
C ALA A 213 -2.40 14.98 4.69
N LEU A 214 -1.57 16.01 4.74
CA LEU A 214 -0.13 15.93 4.39
C LEU A 214 0.75 15.46 5.57
N GLY A 215 0.15 15.24 6.74
CA GLY A 215 0.85 14.84 7.95
C GLY A 215 1.38 13.40 7.93
N ALA A 216 2.05 13.02 9.01
CA ALA A 216 2.54 11.66 9.20
C ALA A 216 1.38 10.64 9.16
N TYR A 217 1.69 9.45 8.67
CA TYR A 217 0.81 8.29 8.75
C TYR A 217 1.66 7.01 8.87
N HIS A 218 1.03 5.94 9.35
CA HIS A 218 1.58 4.60 9.29
C HIS A 218 0.98 3.88 8.08
N GLY A 219 1.83 3.37 7.19
CA GLY A 219 1.42 2.67 5.98
C GLY A 219 2.57 2.48 4.99
N GLN A 220 2.35 1.64 3.99
CA GLN A 220 3.31 1.38 2.91
C GLN A 220 2.97 2.14 1.63
N LEU A 221 1.71 2.56 1.47
CA LEU A 221 1.29 3.28 0.27
C LEU A 221 1.69 4.75 0.37
N ALA A 222 1.89 5.38 -0.79
CA ALA A 222 2.21 6.80 -0.86
C ALA A 222 1.03 7.66 -0.35
N GLY A 223 1.34 8.85 0.18
CA GLY A 223 0.32 9.80 0.60
C GLY A 223 -0.50 10.32 -0.58
N GLY A 224 -1.70 10.82 -0.32
CA GLY A 224 -2.69 11.25 -1.33
C GLY A 224 -2.15 12.14 -2.44
N PHE A 225 -1.36 13.16 -2.09
CA PHE A 225 -0.78 14.05 -3.09
C PHE A 225 0.31 13.37 -3.94
N GLU A 226 1.21 12.60 -3.33
CA GLU A 226 2.24 11.85 -4.09
C GLU A 226 1.58 10.81 -5.01
N GLU A 227 0.54 10.13 -4.54
CA GLU A 227 -0.20 9.16 -5.36
C GLU A 227 -0.90 9.85 -6.55
N ALA A 228 -1.52 11.02 -6.35
CA ALA A 228 -2.12 11.79 -7.44
C ALA A 228 -1.08 12.20 -8.51
N LEU A 229 0.15 12.52 -8.09
CA LEU A 229 1.26 12.77 -9.02
C LEU A 229 1.69 11.48 -9.75
N ARG A 230 1.80 10.35 -9.04
CA ARG A 230 2.20 9.06 -9.63
C ARG A 230 1.24 8.58 -10.71
N THR A 231 -0.06 8.78 -10.49
CA THR A 231 -1.12 8.39 -11.43
C THR A 231 -1.46 9.46 -12.45
N ALA A 232 -0.86 10.65 -12.36
CA ALA A 232 -1.21 11.84 -13.14
C ALA A 232 -2.73 12.13 -13.12
N ASP A 233 -3.35 12.00 -11.95
CA ASP A 233 -4.78 12.30 -11.75
C ASP A 233 -4.98 13.81 -11.60
N PHE A 234 -5.17 14.49 -12.74
CA PHE A 234 -5.28 15.95 -12.80
C PHE A 234 -6.47 16.49 -11.99
N ASP A 235 -7.58 15.77 -11.93
CA ASP A 235 -8.74 16.17 -11.11
C ASP A 235 -8.41 16.17 -9.61
N ALA A 236 -7.66 15.17 -9.16
CA ALA A 236 -7.16 15.10 -7.80
C ALA A 236 -6.11 16.19 -7.52
N LEU A 237 -5.20 16.44 -8.47
CA LEU A 237 -4.18 17.49 -8.35
C LEU A 237 -4.83 18.87 -8.24
N ASP A 238 -5.84 19.17 -9.06
CA ASP A 238 -6.61 20.41 -8.96
C ASP A 238 -7.26 20.55 -7.58
N TRP A 239 -7.85 19.47 -7.06
CA TRP A 239 -8.44 19.47 -5.72
C TRP A 239 -7.41 19.83 -4.64
N TRP A 240 -6.20 19.26 -4.72
CA TRP A 240 -5.10 19.53 -3.80
C TRP A 240 -4.58 20.96 -3.91
N VAL A 241 -4.27 21.42 -5.12
CA VAL A 241 -3.69 22.75 -5.39
C VAL A 241 -4.68 23.86 -5.04
N GLN A 242 -5.98 23.66 -5.25
CA GLN A 242 -7.00 24.63 -4.81
C GLN A 242 -7.02 24.83 -3.30
N ARG A 243 -6.66 23.81 -2.51
CA ARG A 243 -6.71 23.84 -1.04
C ARG A 243 -5.36 24.17 -0.40
N VAL A 244 -4.28 23.72 -1.03
CA VAL A 244 -2.90 23.94 -0.59
C VAL A 244 -2.06 24.35 -1.81
N PRO A 245 -2.17 25.61 -2.28
CA PRO A 245 -1.52 26.07 -3.52
C PRO A 245 0.01 25.92 -3.52
N THR A 246 0.63 25.96 -2.34
CA THR A 246 2.07 25.79 -2.18
C THR A 246 2.58 24.41 -2.58
N LEU A 247 1.71 23.40 -2.65
CA LEU A 247 2.06 22.03 -3.01
C LEU A 247 2.68 21.92 -4.40
N VAL A 248 2.37 22.82 -5.33
CA VAL A 248 2.94 22.82 -6.69
C VAL A 248 4.46 22.99 -6.67
N ASP A 249 4.96 23.75 -5.71
CA ASP A 249 6.39 24.06 -5.56
C ASP A 249 7.06 23.26 -4.45
N ARG A 250 6.33 22.98 -3.36
CA ARG A 250 6.91 22.40 -2.15
C ARG A 250 5.88 21.60 -1.37
N VAL A 251 6.22 20.34 -1.16
CA VAL A 251 5.51 19.46 -0.24
C VAL A 251 6.20 19.50 1.12
N PRO A 252 5.48 19.77 2.23
CA PRO A 252 6.08 19.76 3.56
C PRO A 252 6.59 18.37 3.94
N ALA A 253 7.49 18.33 4.91
CA ALA A 253 7.88 17.08 5.53
C ALA A 253 6.68 16.48 6.29
N ALA A 254 6.34 15.22 6.02
CA ALA A 254 5.28 14.53 6.76
C ALA A 254 5.78 13.99 8.11
N GLN A 255 7.09 13.73 8.26
CA GLN A 255 7.68 13.10 9.45
C GLN A 255 8.96 13.83 9.88
N ALA A 256 9.34 13.71 11.16
CA ALA A 256 10.45 14.43 11.78
C ALA A 256 11.85 14.19 11.16
N ARG A 257 12.01 13.18 10.28
CA ARG A 257 13.25 12.88 9.54
C ARG A 257 13.08 12.95 8.03
N GLN A 258 11.89 13.29 7.56
CA GLN A 258 11.68 13.62 6.17
C GLN A 258 11.98 15.10 6.00
N LEU A 259 12.52 15.43 4.85
CA LEU A 259 12.75 16.81 4.48
C LEU A 259 11.70 17.21 3.43
N PRO A 260 11.34 18.50 3.34
CA PRO A 260 10.37 18.94 2.34
C PRO A 260 10.92 18.71 0.94
N TRP A 261 10.07 18.29 0.01
CA TRP A 261 10.49 17.93 -1.35
C TRP A 261 9.74 18.75 -2.39
N VAL A 262 10.27 18.75 -3.62
CA VAL A 262 9.75 19.53 -4.75
C VAL A 262 9.07 18.59 -5.74
N PRO A 263 7.77 18.77 -6.06
CA PRO A 263 7.06 17.86 -6.97
C PRO A 263 7.71 17.72 -8.32
N LEU A 264 8.14 18.83 -8.91
CA LEU A 264 8.78 18.82 -10.23
C LEU A 264 10.05 17.96 -10.23
N ALA A 265 10.86 18.06 -9.18
CA ALA A 265 12.08 17.25 -9.02
C ALA A 265 11.76 15.76 -8.83
N ARG A 266 10.63 15.44 -8.21
CA ARG A 266 10.17 14.07 -7.99
C ARG A 266 9.63 13.46 -9.29
N VAL A 267 8.77 14.18 -10.01
CA VAL A 267 8.12 13.73 -11.24
C VAL A 267 9.14 13.41 -12.35
N ILE A 268 10.24 14.15 -12.45
CA ILE A 268 11.28 13.88 -13.47
C ILE A 268 12.15 12.66 -13.19
N THR A 269 12.07 12.07 -11.99
CA THR A 269 12.85 10.86 -11.70
C THR A 269 12.35 9.69 -12.55
N PRO A 270 13.26 8.84 -13.09
CA PRO A 270 12.86 7.69 -13.88
C PRO A 270 11.88 6.78 -13.13
N ALA A 271 10.86 6.29 -13.83
CA ALA A 271 9.83 5.40 -13.31
C ALA A 271 8.95 5.95 -12.18
N PHE A 272 8.98 7.27 -11.90
CA PHE A 272 8.04 7.86 -10.95
C PHE A 272 6.60 7.85 -11.48
N VAL A 273 6.42 8.29 -12.73
CA VAL A 273 5.19 8.08 -13.51
C VAL A 273 5.47 6.96 -14.51
N ALA A 274 4.58 5.98 -14.57
CA ALA A 274 4.78 4.79 -15.41
C ALA A 274 4.73 5.09 -16.93
N ASP A 275 3.88 6.04 -17.33
CA ASP A 275 3.70 6.47 -18.73
C ASP A 275 4.46 7.77 -18.99
N ALA A 276 5.38 7.74 -19.96
CA ALA A 276 6.20 8.90 -20.35
C ALA A 276 5.38 10.05 -20.95
N THR A 277 4.26 9.75 -21.62
CA THR A 277 3.36 10.77 -22.18
C THR A 277 2.68 11.52 -21.04
N ARG A 278 2.10 10.77 -20.08
CA ARG A 278 1.50 11.33 -18.86
C ARG A 278 2.51 12.09 -18.02
N GLN A 279 3.76 11.63 -17.94
CA GLN A 279 4.83 12.33 -17.24
C GLN A 279 5.08 13.72 -17.84
N ARG A 280 5.07 13.85 -19.18
CA ARG A 280 5.22 15.14 -19.86
C ARG A 280 4.04 16.05 -19.59
N GLU A 281 2.81 15.55 -19.75
CA GLU A 281 1.58 16.28 -19.44
C GLU A 281 1.58 16.78 -17.97
N LEU A 282 2.07 15.97 -17.05
CA LEU A 282 2.18 16.33 -15.64
C LEU A 282 3.22 17.43 -15.39
N VAL A 283 4.35 17.40 -16.08
CA VAL A 283 5.33 18.51 -16.01
C VAL A 283 4.72 19.79 -16.56
N ASP A 284 4.04 19.74 -17.71
CA ASP A 284 3.38 20.91 -18.29
C ASP A 284 2.29 21.45 -17.34
N TYR A 285 1.51 20.57 -16.72
CA TYR A 285 0.53 20.92 -15.69
C TYR A 285 1.18 21.64 -14.52
N LEU A 286 2.25 21.10 -13.94
CA LEU A 286 2.93 21.71 -12.80
C LEU A 286 3.50 23.09 -13.15
N LEU A 287 4.11 23.24 -14.32
CA LEU A 287 4.62 24.53 -14.80
C LEU A 287 3.49 25.56 -14.99
N ALA A 288 2.36 25.15 -15.56
CA ALA A 288 1.19 26.00 -15.73
C ALA A 288 0.59 26.46 -14.39
N HIS A 289 0.76 25.67 -13.33
CA HIS A 289 0.30 25.99 -11.97
C HIS A 289 1.37 26.70 -11.13
N GLY A 290 2.48 27.13 -11.73
CA GLY A 290 3.49 27.97 -11.10
C GLY A 290 4.69 27.23 -10.52
N ALA A 291 4.91 25.95 -10.88
CA ALA A 291 6.10 25.22 -10.46
C ALA A 291 7.37 25.92 -10.97
N GLN A 292 8.38 26.04 -10.10
CA GLN A 292 9.62 26.77 -10.40
C GLN A 292 10.79 25.84 -10.76
N PRO A 293 11.11 25.63 -12.05
CA PRO A 293 12.14 24.67 -12.47
C PRO A 293 13.58 25.07 -12.09
N TRP A 294 13.81 26.36 -11.84
CA TRP A 294 15.11 26.92 -11.48
C TRP A 294 15.28 27.14 -9.97
N ARG A 295 14.25 26.85 -9.17
CA ARG A 295 14.33 26.99 -7.71
C ARG A 295 15.19 25.87 -7.12
N ALA A 296 16.11 26.26 -6.24
CA ALA A 296 17.00 25.32 -5.57
C ALA A 296 16.24 24.27 -4.74
N LEU A 297 16.74 23.03 -4.76
CA LEU A 297 16.16 21.93 -3.99
C LEU A 297 16.41 22.14 -2.49
N PRO A 298 15.47 21.74 -1.60
CA PRO A 298 15.63 21.94 -0.17
C PRO A 298 16.82 21.19 0.47
N HIS A 299 17.39 20.17 -0.19
CA HIS A 299 18.51 19.36 0.35
C HIS A 299 19.83 19.63 -0.36
N ASP A 300 19.77 20.33 -1.50
CA ASP A 300 20.94 20.65 -2.29
C ASP A 300 20.71 21.99 -3.00
N ALA A 301 21.38 23.02 -2.50
CA ALA A 301 21.27 24.36 -3.05
C ALA A 301 21.89 24.51 -4.45
N GLN A 302 22.72 23.54 -4.89
CA GLN A 302 23.34 23.53 -6.20
C GLN A 302 22.45 22.89 -7.28
N LEU A 303 21.44 22.13 -6.86
CA LEU A 303 20.50 21.48 -7.77
C LEU A 303 19.17 22.23 -7.81
N SER A 304 18.55 22.25 -8.99
CA SER A 304 17.17 22.62 -9.23
C SER A 304 16.50 21.52 -10.06
N PRO A 305 15.16 21.49 -10.19
CA PRO A 305 14.50 20.55 -11.09
C PRO A 305 15.08 20.55 -12.52
N ALA A 306 15.38 21.73 -13.08
CA ALA A 306 16.00 21.87 -14.40
C ALA A 306 17.42 21.27 -14.48
N THR A 307 18.29 21.57 -13.51
CA THR A 307 19.66 21.01 -13.53
C THR A 307 19.67 19.52 -13.23
N LEU A 308 18.75 19.06 -12.37
CA LEU A 308 18.54 17.64 -12.09
C LEU A 308 18.07 16.89 -13.33
N ALA A 309 17.18 17.46 -14.14
CA ALA A 309 16.71 16.85 -15.37
C ALA A 309 17.86 16.62 -16.37
N VAL A 310 18.78 17.58 -16.50
CA VAL A 310 19.99 17.42 -17.33
C VAL A 310 20.89 16.32 -16.77
N GLN A 311 21.13 16.32 -15.45
CA GLN A 311 21.98 15.30 -14.81
C GLN A 311 21.41 13.89 -14.96
N LEU A 312 20.09 13.74 -14.91
CA LEU A 312 19.38 12.48 -15.10
C LEU A 312 19.20 12.09 -16.58
N HIS A 313 19.69 12.89 -17.53
CA HIS A 313 19.45 12.70 -18.97
C HIS A 313 17.96 12.55 -19.30
N SER A 314 17.11 13.32 -18.60
CA SER A 314 15.66 13.26 -18.75
C SER A 314 15.22 13.82 -20.11
N PRO A 315 14.25 13.19 -20.81
CA PRO A 315 13.68 13.72 -22.04
C PRO A 315 12.84 15.01 -21.83
N LEU A 316 12.73 15.47 -20.58
CA LEU A 316 12.03 16.68 -20.17
C LEU A 316 13.00 17.83 -19.87
N ALA A 317 14.32 17.62 -20.03
CA ALA A 317 15.33 18.63 -19.75
C ALA A 317 15.07 19.92 -20.55
N ASP A 318 14.78 19.82 -21.85
CA ASP A 318 14.50 20.99 -22.70
C ASP A 318 13.22 21.72 -22.28
N THR A 319 12.18 20.98 -21.90
CA THR A 319 10.91 21.55 -21.39
C THR A 319 11.15 22.34 -20.10
N LEU A 320 11.96 21.80 -19.19
CA LEU A 320 12.28 22.46 -17.91
C LEU A 320 13.31 23.58 -18.05
N ALA A 321 14.16 23.52 -19.07
CA ALA A 321 15.18 24.52 -19.37
C ALA A 321 14.62 25.79 -20.03
N GLY A 322 13.29 25.89 -20.23
CA GLY A 322 12.61 27.05 -20.80
C GLY A 322 13.11 28.41 -20.28
N THR A 323 12.79 29.48 -21.03
CA THR A 323 13.30 30.84 -20.78
C THR A 323 13.26 31.19 -19.31
N ARG A 324 14.44 31.40 -18.70
CA ARG A 324 14.58 31.87 -17.31
C ARG A 324 13.57 32.99 -17.08
N VAL A 325 12.51 32.70 -16.34
CA VAL A 325 11.68 33.76 -15.78
C VAL A 325 12.58 34.41 -14.75
N ALA A 326 13.16 35.55 -15.12
CA ALA A 326 14.01 36.35 -14.24
C ALA A 326 13.21 36.59 -12.95
N GLY A 327 13.68 36.00 -11.86
CA GLY A 327 13.02 36.11 -10.57
C GLY A 327 12.81 37.57 -10.21
N VAL A 328 11.60 37.86 -9.72
CA VAL A 328 11.37 39.03 -8.88
C VAL A 328 12.44 39.01 -7.79
N PRO A 329 13.30 40.04 -7.67
CA PRO A 329 14.32 40.05 -6.65
C PRO A 329 13.65 39.99 -5.28
N ALA A 330 14.17 39.10 -4.42
CA ALA A 330 13.86 39.07 -3.01
C ALA A 330 13.97 40.50 -2.46
N SER A 331 12.90 40.96 -1.82
CA SER A 331 12.82 42.24 -1.15
C SER A 331 14.06 42.45 -0.28
N THR A 332 14.94 43.35 -0.70
CA THR A 332 15.82 44.06 0.21
C THR A 332 14.94 44.74 1.24
N THR A 333 15.04 44.26 2.47
CA THR A 333 14.65 44.96 3.69
C THR A 333 15.15 46.40 3.63
N ALA A 334 14.25 47.34 3.31
CA ALA A 334 14.51 48.75 3.50
C ALA A 334 14.53 49.02 5.00
N ALA A 335 15.74 49.25 5.50
CA ALA A 335 15.99 49.71 6.84
C ALA A 335 15.30 51.05 7.12
N ALA A 336 14.82 51.15 8.36
CA ALA A 336 14.32 52.30 9.08
C ALA A 336 14.64 53.71 8.52
N VAL A 337 13.58 54.52 8.37
CA VAL A 337 13.66 55.98 8.54
C VAL A 337 12.79 56.34 9.74
N THR A 338 13.44 56.50 10.89
CA THR A 338 12.89 57.20 12.05
C THR A 338 13.41 58.64 12.03
N ALA A 339 12.54 59.58 11.66
CA ALA A 339 12.58 61.01 11.99
C ALA A 339 11.20 61.58 11.57
N ALA A 340 10.44 62.33 12.34
CA ALA A 340 10.77 63.23 13.44
C ALA A 340 9.53 63.46 14.31
N ALA A 341 9.73 63.62 15.62
CA ALA A 341 8.80 64.32 16.49
C ALA A 341 9.62 65.22 17.41
N LEU A 342 9.61 66.53 17.10
CA LEU A 342 9.62 67.68 18.02
C LEU A 342 9.72 68.97 17.16
N PRO A 343 8.94 70.00 17.51
CA PRO A 343 9.57 71.03 18.33
C PRO A 343 8.75 71.45 19.56
N LEU A 344 9.50 71.93 20.55
CA LEU A 344 9.06 72.67 21.74
C LEU A 344 8.50 74.05 21.36
N HIS A 345 7.39 74.45 21.98
CA HIS A 345 7.34 75.60 22.89
C HIS A 345 6.11 75.54 23.79
#